data_AF-A0A212PH71-F1
#
_entry.id   AF-A0A212PH71-F1
#
_cell.length_a   1.000
_cell.length_b   1.000
_cell.length_c   1.000
_cell.angle_alpha   90.00
_cell.angle_beta   90.00
_cell.angle_gamma   90.00
#
_symmetry.space_group_name_H-M   'P 1'
#
loop_
_entity.id
_entity.type
_entity.pdbx_description
1 polymer ?
#
loop_
_entity_poly.entity_id
_entity_poly.type
_entity_poly.pdbx_seq_one_letter_code
_entity_poly.pdbx_strand_id
1 'polypeptide(L)' 'MTIKVLYPNGVGYVEPAELDELIEKNGILGFFRSNKLVVVGIHKTRTRKTEWHEPERRGWHEPEKRSGTNG' A
#
# COMPACT_ATOMS: atom_id res chain seq x y z
N MET A 1 -6.89 -29.91 7.49
CA MET A 1 -5.82 -29.38 8.39
C MET A 1 -6.10 -27.91 8.50
N THR A 2 -6.39 -27.37 9.67
CA THR A 2 -6.86 -26.00 9.77
C THR A 2 -5.73 -24.98 9.86
N ILE A 3 -5.92 -23.82 9.23
CA ILE A 3 -5.01 -22.68 9.25
C ILE A 3 -5.60 -21.61 10.17
N LYS A 4 -4.78 -21.12 11.10
CA LYS A 4 -5.16 -20.02 11.98
C LYS A 4 -5.10 -18.71 11.22
N VAL A 5 -6.19 -17.95 11.24
CA VAL A 5 -6.36 -16.68 10.51
C VAL A 5 -6.71 -15.55 11.48
N LEU A 6 -6.29 -14.33 11.13
CA LEU A 6 -6.60 -13.10 11.84
C LEU A 6 -7.65 -12.33 11.05
N TYR A 7 -8.86 -12.24 11.57
CA TYR A 7 -9.94 -11.41 11.08
C TYR A 7 -9.89 -10.02 11.73
N PRO A 8 -10.60 -9.02 11.16
CA PRO A 8 -10.76 -7.71 11.81
C PRO A 8 -11.40 -7.78 13.20
N ASN A 9 -12.22 -8.79 13.47
CA ASN A 9 -12.97 -8.98 14.72
C ASN A 9 -12.31 -9.97 15.69
N GLY A 10 -11.17 -10.57 15.34
CA GLY A 10 -10.54 -11.58 16.18
C GLY A 10 -9.79 -12.64 15.38
N VAL A 11 -9.69 -13.84 15.94
CA VAL A 11 -8.92 -14.95 15.37
C VAL A 11 -9.85 -16.12 15.08
N GLY A 12 -9.66 -16.79 13.95
CA GLY A 12 -10.41 -18.00 13.60
C GLY A 12 -9.53 -19.06 12.96
N TYR A 13 -10.15 -20.16 12.57
CA TYR A 13 -9.50 -21.29 11.90
C TYR A 13 -10.31 -21.65 10.67
N VAL A 14 -9.62 -21.86 9.55
CA VAL A 14 -10.25 -22.17 8.25
C VAL A 14 -9.55 -23.35 7.60
N GLU A 15 -10.23 -24.04 6.69
CA GLU A 15 -9.56 -25.05 5.88
C GLU A 15 -8.64 -24.40 4.83
N PRO A 16 -7.61 -25.10 4.33
CA PRO A 16 -6.66 -24.54 3.37
C PRO A 16 -7.33 -24.10 2.07
N ALA A 17 -8.40 -24.80 1.66
CA ALA A 17 -9.17 -24.46 0.48
C ALA A 17 -9.92 -23.12 0.60
N GLU A 18 -10.27 -22.69 1.82
CA GLU A 18 -10.97 -21.43 2.08
C GLU A 18 -10.00 -20.25 2.24
N LEU A 19 -8.72 -20.52 2.49
CA LEU A 19 -7.73 -19.48 2.73
C LEU A 19 -7.55 -18.56 1.53
N ASP A 20 -7.45 -19.14 0.32
CA ASP A 20 -7.23 -18.37 -0.91
C ASP A 20 -8.41 -17.43 -1.19
N GLU A 21 -9.64 -17.92 -1.02
CA GLU A 21 -10.85 -17.12 -1.17
C GLU A 21 -10.90 -15.95 -0.15
N LEU A 22 -10.48 -16.18 1.09
CA LEU A 22 -10.43 -15.14 2.12
C LEU A 22 -9.35 -14.09 1.85
N ILE A 23 -8.22 -14.49 1.27
CA ILE A 23 -7.16 -13.58 0.82
C ILE A 23 -7.69 -12.71 -0.33
N GLU A 24 -8.28 -13.32 -1.36
CA GLU A 24 -8.83 -12.62 -2.52
C GLU A 24 -9.93 -11.63 -2.14
N LYS A 25 -10.83 -12.03 -1.24
CA LYS A 25 -11.95 -11.20 -0.79
C LYS A 25 -11.56 -10.16 0.27
N ASN A 26 -10.29 -10.09 0.67
CA ASN A 26 -9.83 -9.28 1.81
C ASN A 26 -10.64 -9.54 3.10
N GLY A 27 -11.07 -10.80 3.30
CA GLY A 27 -11.85 -11.21 4.46
C GLY A 27 -11.01 -11.32 5.74
N ILE A 28 -9.68 -11.40 5.61
CA ILE A 28 -8.73 -11.54 6.72
C ILE A 28 -7.63 -10.48 6.65
N LEU A 29 -7.07 -10.14 7.81
CA LEU A 29 -5.90 -9.28 7.97
C LEU A 29 -4.58 -10.06 7.80
N GLY A 30 -4.59 -11.36 8.08
CA GLY A 30 -3.41 -12.21 8.00
C GLY A 30 -3.68 -13.66 8.40
N PHE A 31 -2.69 -14.54 8.22
CA PHE A 31 -2.76 -15.94 8.62
C PHE A 31 -1.45 -16.43 9.21
N PHE A 32 -1.49 -17.47 10.04
CA PHE A 32 -0.31 -18.01 10.69
C PHE A 32 0.22 -19.22 9.90
N ARG A 33 1.49 -19.15 9.49
CA ARG A 33 2.22 -20.25 8.86
C ARG A 33 3.42 -20.59 9.71
N SER A 34 3.51 -21.85 10.18
CA SER A 34 4.63 -22.33 11.01
C SER A 34 4.95 -21.38 12.18
N ASN A 35 3.91 -20.94 12.88
CA ASN A 35 3.97 -20.01 14.01
C ASN A 35 4.39 -18.56 13.69
N LYS A 36 4.51 -18.19 12.41
CA LYS A 36 4.75 -16.81 11.95
C LYS A 36 3.48 -16.22 11.36
N LEU A 37 3.16 -14.98 11.74
CA LEU A 37 2.05 -14.23 11.15
C LEU A 37 2.46 -13.68 9.78
N VAL A 38 1.71 -14.06 8.75
CA VAL A 38 1.78 -13.49 7.41
C VAL A 38 0.64 -12.48 7.28
N VAL A 39 0.99 -11.20 7.16
CA VAL A 39 0.02 -10.12 6.99
C VAL A 39 -0.39 -10.07 5.52
N VAL A 40 -1.69 -10.19 5.27
CA VAL A 40 -2.26 -10.01 3.93
C VAL A 40 -2.46 -8.52 3.78
N GLY A 41 -1.56 -7.87 3.05
CA GLY A 41 -1.54 -6.43 2.89
C GLY A 41 -2.87 -5.94 2.33
N ILE A 42 -3.67 -5.28 3.18
CA ILE A 42 -4.83 -4.51 2.75
C ILE A 42 -4.32 -3.56 1.66
N HIS A 43 -4.79 -3.74 0.43
CA HIS A 43 -4.46 -2.82 -0.65
C HIS A 43 -4.94 -1.43 -0.19
N LYS A 44 -4.01 -0.53 0.17
CA LYS A 44 -4.29 0.86 0.58
C LYS A 44 -4.79 1.69 -0.60
N THR A 45 -5.63 1.15 -1.47
CA THR A 45 -6.13 1.78 -2.70
C THR A 45 -7.55 2.31 -2.58
N ARG A 46 -8.05 2.54 -1.36
CA ARG A 46 -9.37 3.18 -1.21
C ARG A 46 -9.56 4.00 0.07
N THR A 47 -8.62 4.88 0.41
CA THR A 47 -8.94 6.09 1.22
C THR A 47 -7.85 7.16 1.14
N ARG A 48 -7.60 7.62 -0.09
CA ARG A 48 -7.45 9.04 -0.44
C ARG A 48 -7.25 9.07 -1.95
N LYS A 49 -8.19 9.68 -2.68
CA LYS A 49 -7.81 10.46 -3.85
C LYS A 49 -6.86 11.54 -3.30
N THR A 50 -5.59 11.21 -3.15
CA THR A 50 -4.57 12.26 -3.15
C THR A 50 -4.48 12.60 -4.62
N GLU A 51 -5.12 13.70 -5.00
CA GLU A 51 -4.74 14.41 -6.22
C GLU A 51 -3.22 14.46 -6.21
N TRP A 52 -2.60 13.79 -7.17
CA TRP A 52 -1.18 13.91 -7.42
C TRP A 52 -1.01 15.36 -7.87
N HIS A 53 -0.79 16.28 -6.93
CA HIS A 53 -0.26 17.60 -7.24
C HIS A 53 1.14 17.35 -7.77
N GLU A 54 1.33 17.49 -9.09
CA GLU A 54 2.65 17.53 -9.71
C GLU A 54 3.62 18.28 -8.78
N PRO A 55 4.83 17.74 -8.53
CA PRO A 55 5.79 18.47 -7.74
C PRO A 55 6.05 19.78 -8.47
N GLU A 56 5.68 20.90 -7.85
CA GLU A 56 6.15 22.21 -8.24
C GLU A 56 7.64 22.07 -8.52
N ARG A 57 8.04 22.29 -9.77
CA ARG A 57 9.43 22.30 -10.21
C ARG A 57 10.17 23.40 -9.46
N ARG A 58 10.57 23.14 -8.22
CA ARG A 58 11.61 23.88 -7.53
C ARG A 58 12.94 23.49 -8.14
N GLY A 59 13.54 24.43 -8.85
CA GLY A 59 14.98 24.48 -9.03
C GLY A 59 15.51 23.88 -10.33
N TRP A 60 15.14 24.45 -11.48
CA TRP A 60 16.16 24.70 -12.48
C TRP A 60 16.52 26.18 -12.41
N HIS A 61 17.72 26.44 -11.89
CA HIS A 61 18.44 27.67 -12.12
C HIS A 61 18.42 27.94 -13.62
N GLU A 62 17.68 28.95 -14.06
CA GLU A 62 17.99 29.63 -15.31
C GLU A 62 19.15 30.58 -14.98
N PRO A 63 20.35 30.42 -15.56
CA PRO A 63 21.34 31.48 -15.47
C PRO A 63 20.78 32.68 -16.24
N GLU A 64 20.43 33.70 -15.47
CA GLU A 64 20.12 35.06 -15.89
C GLU A 64 21.14 35.50 -16.97
N LYS A 65 20.79 35.35 -18.25
CA LYS A 65 21.53 36.02 -19.32
C LYS A 65 21.19 37.50 -19.22
N ARG A 66 21.96 38.22 -18.41
CA ARG A 66 22.09 39.68 -18.54
C ARG A 66 22.70 39.98 -19.91
N SER A 67 21.85 40.10 -20.92
CA SER A 67 22.15 40.96 -22.06
C SER A 67 21.85 42.40 -21.62
N GLY A 68 22.74 42.92 -20.77
CA GLY A 68 22.83 44.35 -20.54
C GLY A 68 23.50 44.97 -21.76
N THR A 69 22.71 45.73 -22.51
CA THR A 69 23.15 46.89 -23.27
C THR A 69 24.13 47.72 -22.44
N ASN A 70 25.31 48.03 -22.97
CA ASN A 70 26.11 49.19 -22.56
C ASN A 70 27.17 49.49 -23.62
N GLY A 71 27.19 50.73 -24.12
CA GLY A 71 28.30 51.34 -24.85
C GLY A 71 27.92 51.84 -26.22
#